data_AF-A0A496XTQ2-F1
#
_entry.id   AF-A0A496XTQ2-F1
#
_cell.length_a   1.000
_cell.length_b   1.000
_cell.length_c   1.000
_cell.angle_alpha   90.00
_cell.angle_beta   90.00
_cell.angle_gamma   90.00
#
_symmetry.space_group_name_H-M   'P 1'
#
loop_
_entity.id
_entity.type
_entity.pdbx_description
1 polymer ?
#
loop_
_entity_poly.entity_id
_entity_poly.type
_entity_poly.pdbx_seq_one_letter_code
_entity_poly.pdbx_strand_id
1 'polypeptide(L)'
;MENRHFKLAGNEGQSALEYILLLMVVISLGMTLFKSDVFKNFMGPDSVYFETLRKRFEYTYRYGSPPVTGTEEGDSNGYASRHDSYYNSTRGQTRFFTPVESYP
;
A
#
# COMPACT_ATOMS: atom_id res chain seq x y z
N MET A 1 4.62 -16.80 -57.77
CA MET A 1 4.87 -16.44 -56.36
C MET A 1 3.76 -17.07 -55.54
N GLU A 2 4.09 -18.12 -54.79
CA GLU A 2 3.14 -18.99 -54.11
C GLU A 2 2.80 -18.42 -52.73
N ASN A 3 1.54 -18.03 -52.52
CA ASN A 3 1.04 -17.58 -51.22
C ASN A 3 0.71 -18.82 -50.38
N ARG A 4 1.62 -19.21 -49.48
CA ARG A 4 1.38 -20.31 -48.55
C ARG A 4 0.41 -19.84 -47.46
N HIS A 5 -0.87 -20.16 -47.62
CA HIS A 5 -1.84 -20.08 -46.54
C HIS A 5 -1.49 -21.13 -45.49
N PHE A 6 -1.14 -20.67 -44.29
CA PHE A 6 -0.95 -21.53 -43.11
C PHE A 6 -2.32 -22.11 -42.70
N LYS A 7 -2.71 -23.23 -43.32
CA LYS A 7 -3.90 -23.99 -42.95
C LYS A 7 -3.50 -25.01 -41.88
N LEU A 8 -3.70 -24.63 -40.62
CA LEU A 8 -3.77 -25.58 -39.51
C LEU A 8 -4.98 -26.48 -39.72
N ALA A 9 -4.76 -27.78 -39.90
CA ALA A 9 -5.81 -28.75 -40.13
C ALA A 9 -6.56 -29.08 -38.83
N GLY A 10 -7.88 -28.83 -38.79
CA GLY A 10 -8.82 -29.27 -37.75
C GLY A 10 -9.23 -28.19 -36.72
N ASN A 11 -10.54 -28.14 -36.39
CA ASN A 11 -11.13 -27.20 -35.43
C ASN A 11 -10.45 -27.23 -34.04
N GLU A 12 -9.94 -28.39 -33.62
CA GLU A 12 -9.30 -28.56 -32.30
C GLU A 12 -7.92 -27.86 -32.24
N GLY A 13 -7.09 -28.01 -33.28
CA GLY A 13 -5.75 -27.39 -33.33
C GLY A 13 -5.78 -25.87 -33.51
N GLN A 14 -6.77 -25.35 -34.24
CA GLN A 14 -6.98 -23.91 -34.38
C GLN A 14 -7.41 -23.26 -33.06
N SER A 15 -8.33 -23.90 -32.32
CA SER A 15 -8.80 -23.38 -31.02
C SER A 15 -7.70 -23.34 -29.96
N ALA A 16 -6.83 -24.35 -29.91
CA ALA A 16 -5.68 -24.37 -28.99
C ALA A 16 -4.73 -23.19 -29.23
N LEU A 17 -4.47 -22.85 -30.49
CA LEU A 17 -3.60 -21.72 -30.84
C LEU A 17 -4.24 -20.37 -30.53
N GLU A 18 -5.55 -20.23 -30.71
CA GLU A 18 -6.28 -19.03 -30.29
C GLU A 18 -6.13 -18.79 -28.79
N TYR A 19 -6.30 -19.81 -27.95
CA TYR A 19 -6.14 -19.66 -26.50
C TYR A 19 -4.70 -19.33 -26.09
N ILE A 20 -3.69 -19.92 -26.76
CA ILE A 20 -2.28 -19.58 -26.51
C ILE A 20 -2.00 -18.13 -26.89
N LEU A 21 -2.48 -17.66 -28.04
CA LEU A 21 -2.30 -16.27 -28.48
C LEU A 21 -3.01 -15.31 -27.53
N LEU A 22 -4.24 -15.63 -27.11
CA LEU A 22 -4.98 -14.84 -26.14
C LEU A 22 -4.25 -14.78 -24.79
N LEU A 23 -3.70 -15.90 -24.33
CA LEU A 23 -2.87 -15.93 -23.12
C LEU A 23 -1.63 -15.04 -23.27
N MET A 24 -0.94 -15.07 -24.41
CA MET A 24 0.21 -14.18 -24.66
C MET A 24 -0.19 -12.70 -24.62
N VAL A 25 -1.36 -12.34 -25.16
CA VAL A 25 -1.88 -10.97 -25.12
C VAL A 25 -2.19 -10.55 -23.68
N VAL A 26 -2.81 -11.43 -22.87
CA VAL A 26 -3.08 -11.15 -21.46
C VAL A 26 -1.78 -10.97 -20.67
N ILE A 27 -0.80 -11.83 -20.89
CA ILE A 27 0.52 -11.74 -20.23
C ILE A 27 1.23 -10.44 -20.64
N SER A 28 1.20 -10.06 -21.92
CA SER A 28 1.86 -8.85 -22.39
C SER A 28 1.25 -7.60 -21.77
N LEU A 29 -0.08 -7.50 -21.73
CA LEU A 29 -0.82 -6.44 -21.04
C LEU A 29 -0.49 -6.40 -19.54
N GLY A 30 -0.48 -7.56 -18.87
CA GLY A 30 -0.12 -7.67 -17.46
C GLY A 30 1.30 -7.17 -17.19
N MET A 31 2.27 -7.56 -18.03
CA MET A 31 3.65 -7.06 -17.93
C MET A 31 3.73 -5.55 -18.13
N THR A 32 2.97 -4.97 -19.06
CA THR A 32 2.94 -3.51 -19.27
C THR A 32 2.45 -2.79 -18.02
N LEU A 33 1.38 -3.29 -17.38
CA LEU A 33 0.84 -2.71 -16.15
C LEU A 33 1.84 -2.82 -14.99
N PHE A 34 2.39 -4.01 -14.73
CA PHE A 34 3.33 -4.22 -13.63
C PHE A 34 4.67 -3.48 -13.83
N LYS A 35 5.10 -3.25 -15.06
CA LYS A 35 6.31 -2.48 -15.36
C LYS A 35 6.08 -0.96 -15.37
N SER A 36 4.83 -0.51 -15.39
CA SER A 36 4.52 0.93 -15.37
C SER A 36 5.04 1.59 -14.10
N ASP A 37 5.52 2.82 -14.24
CA ASP A 37 6.04 3.59 -13.11
C ASP A 37 4.94 3.90 -12.09
N VAL A 38 3.69 4.08 -12.57
CA VAL A 38 2.51 4.27 -11.71
C VAL A 38 2.31 3.08 -10.79
N PHE A 39 2.34 1.85 -11.32
CA PHE A 39 2.17 0.65 -10.51
C PHE A 39 3.32 0.47 -9.52
N LYS A 40 4.57 0.71 -9.94
CA LYS A 40 5.74 0.63 -9.04
C LYS A 40 5.70 1.69 -7.94
N ASN A 41 5.26 2.90 -8.22
CA ASN A 41 5.13 3.95 -7.21
C ASN A 41 4.02 3.65 -6.21
N PHE A 42 3.00 2.86 -6.61
CA PHE A 42 1.88 2.51 -5.75
C PHE A 42 2.05 1.19 -4.97
N MET A 43 2.66 0.16 -5.57
CA MET A 43 2.80 -1.20 -5.00
C MET A 43 4.24 -1.72 -4.96
N GLY A 44 5.21 -0.94 -5.42
CA GLY A 44 6.63 -1.29 -5.34
C GLY A 44 7.18 -1.23 -3.91
N PRO A 45 8.41 -1.69 -3.72
CA PRO A 45 9.07 -1.74 -2.41
C PRO A 45 9.17 -0.35 -1.74
N ASP A 46 9.36 0.70 -2.54
CA ASP A 46 9.43 2.10 -2.08
C ASP A 46 8.10 2.85 -2.31
N SER A 47 6.98 2.12 -2.39
CA SER A 47 5.70 2.75 -2.65
C SER A 47 5.21 3.59 -1.48
N VAL A 48 4.53 4.69 -1.83
CA VAL A 48 3.87 5.59 -0.86
C VAL A 48 2.88 4.81 0.02
N TYR A 49 2.19 3.83 -0.56
CA TYR A 49 1.22 3.02 0.17
C TYR A 49 1.86 2.19 1.30
N PHE A 50 2.93 1.45 1.01
CA PHE A 50 3.62 0.66 2.03
C PHE A 50 4.35 1.56 3.04
N GLU A 51 4.87 2.71 2.62
CA GLU A 51 5.46 3.68 3.53
C GLU A 51 4.43 4.22 4.54
N THR A 52 3.26 4.64 4.06
CA THR A 52 2.15 5.10 4.91
C THR A 52 1.67 4.00 5.86
N LEU A 53 1.50 2.78 5.36
CA LEU A 53 1.12 1.64 6.21
C LEU A 53 2.17 1.37 7.29
N ARG A 54 3.45 1.34 6.92
CA ARG A 54 4.56 1.13 7.86
C ARG A 54 4.55 2.19 8.96
N LYS A 55 4.50 3.47 8.60
CA LYS A 55 4.44 4.59 9.56
C LYS A 55 3.26 4.46 10.51
N ARG A 56 2.09 4.09 9.99
CA ARG A 56 0.88 3.89 10.79
C ARG A 56 1.01 2.70 11.75
N PHE A 57 1.59 1.58 11.32
CA PHE A 57 1.85 0.44 12.18
C PHE A 57 2.85 0.78 13.28
N GLU A 58 3.96 1.44 12.94
CA GLU A 58 4.97 1.89 13.90
C GLU A 58 4.37 2.83 14.96
N TYR A 59 3.57 3.81 14.53
CA TYR A 59 2.88 4.73 15.43
C TYR A 59 1.92 3.97 16.36
N THR A 60 1.05 3.12 15.79
CA THR A 60 0.03 2.41 16.57
C THR A 60 0.68 1.44 17.56
N TYR A 61 1.77 0.79 17.17
CA TYR A 61 2.56 -0.07 18.06
C TYR A 61 3.13 0.71 19.25
N ARG A 62 3.68 1.92 19.01
CA ARG A 62 4.27 2.76 20.05
C ARG A 62 3.23 3.39 20.99
N TYR A 63 2.12 3.88 20.45
CA TYR A 63 1.16 4.71 21.18
C TYR A 63 -0.15 4.00 21.54
N GLY A 64 -0.36 2.75 21.09
CA GLY A 64 -1.56 1.96 21.36
C GLY A 64 -2.85 2.55 20.79
N SER A 65 -2.74 3.54 19.89
CA SER A 65 -3.88 4.21 19.27
C SER A 65 -3.52 4.66 17.85
N PRO A 66 -4.49 4.77 16.94
CA PRO A 66 -4.23 5.24 15.59
C PRO A 66 -3.74 6.70 15.62
N PRO A 67 -2.86 7.10 14.68
CA PRO A 67 -2.40 8.48 14.58
C PRO A 67 -3.57 9.43 14.33
N VAL A 68 -3.46 10.63 14.89
CA VAL A 68 -4.31 11.75 14.50
C VAL A 68 -3.87 12.15 13.09
N THR A 69 -4.82 12.50 12.22
CA THR A 69 -4.53 12.97 10.86
C THR A 69 -3.38 14.00 10.85
N GLY A 70 -2.29 13.68 10.14
CA GLY A 70 -1.10 14.53 10.04
C GLY A 70 0.02 14.23 11.04
N THR A 71 -0.15 13.34 12.02
CA THR A 71 0.91 12.93 12.98
C THR A 71 1.59 11.61 12.57
N GLU A 72 1.42 11.17 11.33
CA GLU A 72 2.11 10.00 10.76
C GLU A 72 3.59 10.27 10.50
N GLU A 73 3.99 11.54 10.47
CA GLU A 73 5.38 11.94 10.61
C GLU A 73 5.80 11.58 12.03
N GLY A 74 6.54 10.48 12.14
CA GLY A 74 7.09 9.98 13.38
C GLY A 74 7.65 11.14 14.18
N ASP A 75 6.97 11.47 15.29
CA ASP A 75 7.43 12.50 16.18
C ASP A 75 8.87 12.15 16.53
N SER A 76 9.73 13.10 16.14
CA SER A 76 11.17 13.04 16.25
C SER A 76 11.56 12.47 17.61
N ASN A 77 12.69 11.77 17.66
CA ASN A 77 13.25 11.07 18.83
C ASN A 77 13.52 11.96 20.08
N GLY A 78 12.92 13.15 20.19
CA GLY A 78 12.97 13.99 21.36
C GLY A 78 11.97 13.55 22.41
N TYR A 79 12.47 13.03 23.52
CA TYR A 79 11.77 12.99 24.82
C TYR A 79 11.29 14.38 25.32
N ALA A 80 11.54 15.44 24.54
CA ALA A 80 11.09 16.80 24.79
C ALA A 80 9.64 17.06 24.32
N SER A 81 9.06 16.19 23.47
CA SER A 81 7.69 16.33 22.98
C SER A 81 6.68 15.67 23.92
N ARG A 82 5.45 16.21 23.94
CA ARG A 82 4.35 15.71 24.75
C ARG A 82 3.84 14.39 24.15
N HIS A 83 3.88 13.31 24.92
CA HIS A 83 3.57 11.96 24.42
C HIS A 83 2.08 11.83 24.01
N ASP A 84 1.83 11.43 22.76
CA ASP A 84 0.47 11.33 22.19
C ASP A 84 -0.44 10.30 22.89
N SER A 85 0.14 9.28 23.52
CA SER A 85 -0.64 8.35 24.35
C SER A 85 -1.10 8.98 25.66
N TYR A 86 -0.41 10.01 26.16
CA TYR A 86 -0.76 10.72 27.38
C TYR A 86 -1.76 11.84 27.10
N TYR A 87 -1.47 12.68 26.10
CA TYR A 87 -2.26 13.86 25.78
C TYR A 87 -2.76 13.81 24.34
N ASN A 88 -4.08 13.93 24.19
CA ASN A 88 -4.70 14.06 22.90
C ASN A 88 -4.72 15.55 22.50
N SER A 89 -3.82 15.93 21.58
CA SER A 89 -3.69 17.29 21.05
C SER A 89 -4.96 17.79 20.34
N THR A 90 -5.71 16.90 19.67
CA THR A 90 -6.97 17.24 18.99
C THR A 90 -8.09 17.60 19.97
N ARG A 91 -8.19 16.87 21.07
CA ARG A 91 -9.25 17.06 22.08
C ARG A 91 -8.82 18.03 23.19
N GLY A 92 -7.53 18.33 23.29
CA GLY A 92 -6.95 19.19 24.33
C GLY A 92 -6.96 18.56 25.73
N GLN A 93 -6.96 17.23 25.84
CA GLN A 93 -7.20 16.51 27.11
C GLN A 93 -6.23 15.35 27.28
N THR A 94 -5.95 14.98 28.53
CA THR A 94 -5.26 13.74 28.85
C THR A 94 -6.19 12.55 28.63
N ARG A 95 -5.64 11.40 28.26
CA ARG A 95 -6.42 10.13 28.21
C ARG A 95 -6.57 9.47 29.59
N PHE A 96 -5.84 9.99 30.57
CA PHE A 96 -5.84 9.52 31.95
C PHE A 96 -6.71 10.42 32.82
N PHE A 97 -7.41 9.80 33.77
CA PHE A 97 -8.10 10.50 34.83
C PHE A 97 -7.06 10.99 35.84
N THR A 98 -7.08 12.28 36.13
CA THR A 98 -6.33 12.87 37.24
C THR A 98 -7.31 13.25 38.34
N PRO A 99 -6.91 13.21 39.62
CA PRO A 99 -7.72 13.78 40.69
C PRO A 99 -7.98 15.26 40.41
N VAL A 100 -9.19 15.72 40.73
CA VAL A 100 -9.59 17.13 40.57
C VAL A 100 -8.87 18.01 41.59
N GLU A 101 -8.54 17.45 42.76
CA GLU A 101 -7.77 18.12 43.81
C GLU A 101 -6.28 17.77 43.73
N SER A 102 -5.42 18.76 43.98
CA SER A 102 -3.98 18.55 44.13
C SER A 102 -3.67 17.70 45.36
N TYR A 103 -2.70 16.80 45.23
CA TYR A 103 -2.18 16.03 46.35
C TYR A 103 -1.55 16.98 47.40
N PRO A 104 -1.85 16.82 48.71
CA PRO A 104 -1.29 17.66 49.77
C PRO A 104 0.23 17.53 49.95
#